data_AF-A0A2N1T954-F1
#
_entry.id   AF-A0A2N1T954-F1
#
_cell.length_a   1.000
_cell.length_b   1.000
_cell.length_c   1.000
_cell.angle_alpha   90.00
_cell.angle_beta   90.00
_cell.angle_gamma   90.00
#
_symmetry.space_group_name_H-M   'P 1'
#
loop_
_entity.id
_entity.type
_entity.pdbx_description
1 polymer ?
#
loop_
_entity_poly.entity_id
_entity_poly.type
_entity_poly.pdbx_seq_one_letter_code
_entity_poly.pdbx_strand_id
1 'polypeptide(L)'
;MEWGQYLYGILDTVVYSFIGLIIMGIGFLLITLFSPFSIKKEIEDDQNIALGLIIGSVIIGISIIIASVIATPSGSNPVKKAPAQVEMKTDK
;
A
#
# COMPACT_ATOMS: atom_id res chain seq x y z
N MET A 1 21.20 19.92 -14.72
CA MET A 1 20.39 18.76 -15.16
C MET A 1 19.84 18.10 -13.91
N GLU A 2 18.52 18.07 -13.74
CA GLU A 2 17.79 17.65 -12.54
C GLU A 2 17.77 16.10 -12.35
N TRP A 3 18.90 15.41 -12.52
CA TRP A 3 18.96 13.94 -12.42
C TRP A 3 18.62 13.39 -11.02
N GLY A 4 18.84 14.19 -9.97
CA GLY A 4 18.55 13.79 -8.59
C GLY A 4 17.07 13.53 -8.32
N GLN A 5 16.16 14.26 -8.96
CA GLN A 5 14.72 14.09 -8.73
C GLN A 5 14.19 12.77 -9.29
N TYR A 6 14.69 12.35 -10.46
CA TYR A 6 14.32 11.08 -11.05
C TYR A 6 14.80 9.89 -10.22
N LEU A 7 16.02 9.97 -9.67
CA LEU A 7 16.57 8.93 -8.79
C LEU A 7 15.74 8.79 -7.51
N TYR A 8 15.27 9.89 -6.94
CA TYR A 8 14.42 9.87 -5.75
C TYR A 8 13.08 9.17 -6.02
N GLY A 9 12.40 9.48 -7.13
CA GLY A 9 11.14 8.82 -7.49
C GLY A 9 11.27 7.33 -7.78
N ILE A 10 12.40 6.90 -8.38
CA ILE A 10 12.69 5.48 -8.61
C ILE A 10 12.91 4.76 -7.26
N LEU A 11 13.68 5.38 -6.36
CA LEU A 11 13.95 4.82 -5.04
C LEU A 11 12.65 4.61 -4.24
N ASP A 12 11.78 5.61 -4.20
CA ASP A 12 10.47 5.52 -3.53
C ASP A 12 9.62 4.40 -4.12
N THR A 13 9.54 4.32 -5.46
CA THR A 13 8.77 3.26 -6.14
C THR A 13 9.26 1.86 -5.75
N VAL A 14 10.58 1.67 -5.72
CA VAL A 14 11.18 0.40 -5.32
C VAL A 14 10.82 0.08 -3.87
N VAL A 15 11.02 1.02 -2.94
CA VAL A 15 10.73 0.82 -1.51
C VAL A 15 9.26 0.47 -1.27
N TYR A 16 8.33 1.25 -1.83
CA TYR A 16 6.89 0.98 -1.65
C TYR A 16 6.44 -0.33 -2.33
N SER A 17 7.02 -0.71 -3.47
CA SER A 17 6.73 -1.99 -4.12
C SER A 17 7.14 -3.18 -3.26
N PHE A 18 8.32 -3.12 -2.62
CA PHE A 18 8.79 -4.16 -1.71
C PHE A 18 7.93 -4.25 -0.45
N ILE A 19 7.53 -3.11 0.12
CA ILE A 19 6.62 -3.06 1.26
C ILE A 19 5.29 -3.73 0.91
N GLY A 20 4.72 -3.42 -0.26
CA GLY A 20 3.50 -4.07 -0.74
C GLY A 20 3.65 -5.58 -0.89
N LEU A 21 4.77 -6.04 -1.49
CA LEU A 21 5.09 -7.46 -1.62
C LEU A 21 5.19 -8.18 -0.27
N ILE A 22 5.83 -7.57 0.71
CA ILE A 22 5.97 -8.13 2.07
C ILE A 22 4.59 -8.26 2.72
N ILE A 23 3.77 -7.20 2.66
CA ILE A 23 2.41 -7.22 3.22
C ILE A 23 1.55 -8.30 2.55
N MET A 24 1.64 -8.44 1.23
CA MET A 24 0.95 -9.48 0.49
C MET A 24 1.39 -10.89 0.94
N GLY A 25 2.70 -11.10 1.12
CA GLY A 25 3.26 -12.34 1.64
C GLY A 25 2.78 -12.68 3.05
N ILE A 26 2.73 -11.67 3.94
CA ILE A 26 2.18 -11.83 5.29
C ILE A 26 0.70 -12.19 5.24
N GLY A 27 -0.08 -11.52 4.38
CA GLY A 27 -1.49 -11.84 4.17
C GLY A 27 -1.69 -13.30 3.74
N PHE A 28 -0.89 -13.80 2.81
CA PHE A 28 -0.90 -15.21 2.41
C PHE A 28 -0.53 -16.14 3.56
N LEU A 29 0.52 -15.81 4.33
CA LEU A 29 0.94 -16.60 5.48
C LEU A 29 -0.17 -16.68 6.53
N LEU A 30 -0.85 -15.57 6.82
CA LEU A 30 -1.99 -15.56 7.74
C LEU A 30 -3.10 -16.49 7.27
N ILE A 31 -3.43 -16.51 5.97
CA ILE A 31 -4.42 -17.46 5.43
C ILE A 31 -3.98 -18.90 5.69
N THR A 32 -2.72 -19.24 5.37
CA THR A 32 -2.20 -20.59 5.60
C THR A 32 -2.15 -20.97 7.08
N LEU A 33 -1.98 -20.01 7.98
CA LEU A 33 -1.95 -20.23 9.42
C LEU A 33 -3.36 -20.39 10.01
N PHE A 34 -4.32 -19.60 9.55
CA PHE A 34 -5.70 -19.66 10.02
C PHE A 34 -6.50 -20.80 9.39
N SER A 35 -6.11 -21.29 8.21
CA SER A 35 -6.72 -22.46 7.60
C SER A 35 -6.28 -23.73 8.35
N PRO A 36 -7.19 -24.44 9.07
CA PRO A 36 -6.84 -25.66 9.80
C PRO A 36 -6.67 -26.88 8.89
N PHE A 37 -6.74 -26.69 7.57
CA PHE A 37 -6.64 -27.73 6.55
C PHE A 37 -5.49 -27.42 5.60
N SER A 38 -4.90 -28.47 5.05
CA SER A 38 -3.80 -28.36 4.10
C SER A 38 -4.32 -27.85 2.75
N ILE A 39 -4.23 -26.54 2.52
CA ILE A 39 -4.59 -25.89 1.25
C ILE A 39 -3.96 -26.58 0.05
N LYS A 40 -2.70 -27.00 0.18
CA LYS A 40 -1.97 -27.70 -0.89
C LYS A 40 -2.65 -29.02 -1.27
N LYS A 41 -3.04 -29.82 -0.28
CA LYS A 41 -3.74 -31.10 -0.47
C LYS A 41 -5.10 -30.89 -1.13
N GLU A 42 -5.85 -29.91 -0.64
CA GLU A 42 -7.20 -29.67 -1.13
C GLU A 42 -7.21 -29.17 -2.60
N ILE A 43 -6.18 -28.43 -3.02
CA ILE A 43 -6.03 -27.95 -4.41
C ILE A 43 -5.41 -29.02 -5.31
N GLU A 44 -4.40 -29.75 -4.82
CA GLU A 44 -3.58 -30.68 -5.62
C GLU A 44 -4.19 -32.08 -5.69
N ASP A 45 -4.61 -32.64 -4.56
CA ASP A 45 -5.14 -34.01 -4.48
C ASP A 45 -6.67 -34.02 -4.67
N ASP A 46 -7.40 -33.15 -3.95
CA ASP A 46 -8.87 -33.12 -3.99
C ASP A 46 -9.42 -32.25 -5.14
N GLN A 47 -8.53 -31.61 -5.91
CA GLN A 47 -8.85 -30.73 -7.04
C GLN A 47 -9.96 -29.70 -6.76
N ASN A 48 -9.98 -29.14 -5.55
CA ASN A 48 -11.00 -28.21 -5.12
C ASN A 48 -10.78 -26.81 -5.75
N ILE A 49 -11.35 -26.62 -6.95
CA ILE A 49 -11.31 -25.35 -7.68
C ILE A 49 -11.94 -24.21 -6.86
N ALA A 50 -12.96 -24.50 -6.05
CA ALA A 50 -13.61 -23.48 -5.22
C ALA A 50 -12.64 -22.90 -4.19
N LEU A 51 -11.81 -23.75 -3.56
CA LEU A 51 -10.79 -23.26 -2.64
C LEU A 51 -9.74 -22.40 -3.36
N GLY A 52 -9.30 -22.82 -4.55
CA GLY A 52 -8.41 -22.01 -5.38
C GLY A 52 -8.98 -20.63 -5.70
N LEU A 53 -10.27 -20.56 -6.05
CA LEU A 53 -10.97 -19.30 -6.31
C LEU A 53 -11.05 -18.40 -5.07
N ILE A 54 -11.32 -18.97 -3.90
CA ILE A 54 -11.38 -18.23 -2.64
C ILE A 54 -10.01 -17.62 -2.33
N ILE A 55 -8.94 -18.39 -2.40
CA ILE A 55 -7.58 -17.90 -2.13
C ILE A 55 -7.18 -16.82 -3.13
N GLY A 56 -7.46 -17.03 -4.42
CA GLY A 56 -7.24 -16.02 -5.45
C GLY A 56 -8.00 -14.72 -5.17
N SER A 57 -9.25 -14.81 -4.75
CA SER A 57 -10.09 -13.66 -4.41
C SER A 57 -9.54 -12.88 -3.20
N VAL A 58 -9.03 -13.57 -2.19
CA VAL A 58 -8.40 -12.91 -1.03
C VAL A 58 -7.12 -12.18 -1.44
N ILE A 59 -6.27 -12.79 -2.28
CA ILE A 59 -5.06 -12.14 -2.80
C ILE A 59 -5.42 -10.88 -3.60
N ILE A 60 -6.47 -10.93 -4.43
CA ILE A 60 -6.97 -9.77 -5.16
C ILE A 60 -7.44 -8.68 -4.19
N GLY A 61 -8.21 -9.03 -3.17
CA GLY A 61 -8.68 -8.08 -2.15
C GLY A 61 -7.54 -7.36 -1.44
N ILE A 62 -6.52 -8.11 -1.00
CA ILE A 62 -5.32 -7.54 -0.37
C ILE A 62 -4.57 -6.62 -1.35
N SER A 63 -4.45 -7.02 -2.61
CA SER A 63 -3.78 -6.23 -3.65
C SER A 63 -4.46 -4.87 -3.87
N ILE A 64 -5.80 -4.83 -3.86
CA ILE A 64 -6.58 -3.59 -4.00
C ILE A 64 -6.37 -2.65 -2.81
N ILE A 65 -6.32 -3.20 -1.59
CA ILE A 65 -6.05 -2.42 -0.37
C ILE A 65 -4.66 -1.79 -0.46
N ILE A 66 -3.64 -2.57 -0.82
CA ILE A 66 -2.27 -2.08 -0.97
C ILE A 66 -2.20 -1.00 -2.06
N ALA A 67 -2.86 -1.21 -3.20
CA ALA A 67 -2.91 -0.23 -4.28
C ALA A 67 -3.55 1.10 -3.83
N SER A 68 -4.61 1.04 -3.02
CA SER A 68 -5.27 2.24 -2.49
C SER A 68 -4.37 3.03 -1.54
N VAL A 69 -3.61 2.34 -0.69
CA VAL A 69 -2.66 2.97 0.24
C VAL A 69 -1.53 3.65 -0.51
N ILE A 70 -0.96 2.98 -1.52
CA ILE A 70 0.16 3.54 -2.31
C ILE A 70 -0.30 4.66 -3.25
N ALA A 71 -1.50 4.56 -3.82
CA ALA A 71 -2.04 5.55 -4.74
C ALA A 71 -2.45 6.86 -4.04
N THR A 72 -2.69 6.83 -2.72
CA THR A 72 -3.09 8.02 -1.97
C THR A 72 -1.95 9.04 -1.96
N PRO A 73 -2.12 10.23 -2.57
CA PRO A 73 -1.10 11.27 -2.53
C PRO A 73 -0.92 11.69 -1.07
N SER A 74 0.27 11.49 -0.52
CA SER A 74 0.62 12.04 0.79
C SER A 74 0.66 13.56 0.66
N GLY A 75 -0.42 14.21 1.07
CA GLY A 75 -0.60 15.65 0.94
C GLY A 75 0.47 16.43 1.71
N SER A 76 1.55 16.80 1.03
CA SER A 76 2.42 17.88 1.46
C SER A 76 1.67 19.20 1.24
N ASN A 77 0.73 19.52 2.13
CA ASN A 77 0.17 20.87 2.20
C ASN A 77 1.27 21.79 2.73
N PRO A 78 1.83 22.72 1.92
CA PRO A 78 2.53 23.84 2.53
C PRO A 78 1.47 24.59 3.33
N VAL A 79 1.56 24.51 4.66
CA VAL A 79 0.94 25.50 5.54
C VAL A 79 1.50 26.84 5.08
N LYS A 80 0.80 27.50 4.15
CA LYS A 80 0.95 28.92 3.90
C LYS A 80 0.63 29.54 5.24
N LYS A 81 1.68 29.87 6.00
CA LYS A 81 1.59 30.71 7.19
C LYS A 81 0.76 31.91 6.76
N ALA A 82 -0.47 31.99 7.26
CA ALA A 82 -1.25 33.20 7.11
C ALA A 82 -0.36 34.36 7.58
N PRO A 83 -0.22 35.45 6.81
CA PRO A 83 0.52 36.60 7.27
C PRO A 83 -0.19 37.18 8.49
N ALA A 84 0.26 36.78 9.67
CA ALA A 84 0.03 37.49 10.92
C ALA A 84 0.89 38.75 10.87
N GLN A 85 0.47 39.74 10.10
CA GLN A 85 0.83 41.15 10.26
C GLN A 85 -0.46 41.92 10.00
N VAL A 86 -1.33 41.89 11.00
CA VAL A 86 -2.37 42.90 11.18
C VAL A 86 -1.62 44.22 11.22
N GLU A 87 -1.78 45.03 10.19
CA GLU A 87 -1.31 46.40 10.16
C GLU A 87 -2.18 47.21 11.15
N MET A 88 -1.95 47.01 12.45
CA MET A 88 -2.25 48.01 13.47
C MET A 88 -1.23 49.14 13.30
N LYS A 89 -1.43 49.97 12.28
CA LYS A 89 -0.96 51.35 12.33
C LYS A 89 -2.05 52.18 13.00
N THR A 90 -2.05 52.12 14.32
CA THR A 90 -2.20 53.36 15.09
C THR A 90 -0.97 54.19 14.80
N ASP A 91 -1.11 55.36 14.17
CA ASP A 91 -0.62 56.64 14.71
C ASP A 91 -0.85 57.75 13.67
N LYS A 92 -1.71 58.71 14.08
CA LYS A 92 -1.99 60.06 13.54
C LYS A 92 -2.75 60.24 12.23
#